data_AF-H0C442-F1
#
_entry.id   AF-H0C442-F1
#
_cell.length_a   1.000
_cell.length_b   1.000
_cell.length_c   1.000
_cell.angle_alpha   90.00
_cell.angle_beta   90.00
_cell.angle_gamma   90.00
#
_symmetry.space_group_name_H-M   'P 1'
#
loop_
_entity.id
_entity.type
_entity.pdbx_description
1 polymer ?
#
loop_
_entity_poly.entity_id
_entity_poly.type
_entity_poly.pdbx_seq_one_letter_code
_entity_poly.pdbx_strand_id
1 'polypeptide(L)'
;MTNTIDDRPGAPQDRAHISPGTETHCPSDAEPLAPGMEHDLSAGQTSGCPVPRGLTAQVGTLALQDRIWNRSLLLVDRFRVIRTIDIAVHCFAERPFKAALSAAQRAVRGMVKAHLLARYRTDRFMTVYGLTQQGAQWLEDRGFEAAASVRRVTDMTNPEHRLWSQFLTLCAEARGLQAMTEQELLLTLNRDLKHDQPPIQGVLHVTTRSAGKRQHLTLRPDALAMEPDGVTWFEVDRSARGSDRAASLRALVLSMGAKTTLGQPLRRVVVFSRTSRIHQRVMATLDGLVKDSAAVGLMEGRRQLKLFETGCYEVHQSVEVKLRDGRSQLQDRLAGYVIVQELPNWLPRVRLDGRGDWSMRGWFDDNYLPYRRPAAMAPWPRPQSPLLQPHRGLN
;
A
#
# COMPACT_ATOMS: atom_id res chain seq x y z
N MET A 1 -23.23 -33.47 31.06
CA MET A 1 -23.09 -34.93 31.30
C MET A 1 -22.78 -35.51 29.93
N THR A 2 -21.62 -36.05 29.59
CA THR A 2 -20.51 -36.60 30.36
C THR A 2 -19.26 -36.50 29.47
N ASN A 3 -18.13 -36.10 30.06
CA ASN A 3 -16.82 -35.99 29.40
C ASN A 3 -16.20 -37.37 29.14
N THR A 4 -15.46 -37.51 28.05
CA THR A 4 -14.43 -38.55 27.92
C THR A 4 -13.11 -37.89 27.55
N ILE A 5 -12.21 -37.98 28.53
CA ILE A 5 -10.79 -37.65 28.54
C ILE A 5 -10.07 -38.82 27.87
N ASP A 6 -9.08 -38.53 27.02
CA ASP A 6 -8.11 -39.53 26.58
C ASP A 6 -6.71 -39.04 26.94
N ASP A 7 -6.12 -39.76 27.88
CA ASP A 7 -4.77 -39.64 28.41
C ASP A 7 -3.75 -40.26 27.46
N ARG A 8 -2.55 -39.65 27.35
CA ARG A 8 -1.24 -40.33 27.20
C ARG A 8 -0.07 -39.32 27.25
N PRO A 9 1.15 -39.76 27.58
CA PRO A 9 1.89 -39.23 28.74
C PRO A 9 3.17 -38.46 28.36
N GLY A 10 3.72 -37.77 29.37
CA GLY A 10 4.85 -36.87 29.25
C GLY A 10 6.23 -37.53 29.11
N ALA A 11 7.18 -36.69 28.72
CA ALA A 11 8.63 -36.86 28.83
C ALA A 11 9.27 -35.45 29.01
N PRO A 12 10.47 -35.36 29.61
CA PRO A 12 10.75 -34.44 30.72
C PRO A 12 11.31 -33.06 30.32
N GLN A 13 11.16 -32.12 31.24
CA GLN A 13 11.82 -30.82 31.26
C GLN A 13 13.28 -30.97 31.73
N ASP A 14 14.24 -30.60 30.88
CA ASP A 14 15.60 -30.27 31.32
C ASP A 14 15.73 -28.75 31.47
N ARG A 15 15.73 -28.31 32.72
CA ARG A 15 16.16 -26.98 33.17
C ARG A 15 17.62 -27.09 33.59
N ALA A 16 18.54 -26.59 32.78
CA ALA A 16 19.89 -26.28 33.24
C ALA A 16 19.92 -24.85 33.80
N HIS A 17 20.01 -24.77 35.13
CA HIS A 17 20.38 -23.59 35.90
C HIS A 17 21.81 -23.15 35.55
N ILE A 18 22.02 -21.86 35.29
CA ILE A 18 23.33 -21.22 35.40
C ILE A 18 23.16 -20.01 36.32
N SER A 19 23.77 -20.09 37.50
CA SER A 19 23.91 -18.98 38.44
C SER A 19 25.32 -18.37 38.35
N PRO A 20 25.49 -17.10 38.76
CA PRO A 20 26.60 -16.24 38.35
C PRO A 20 27.74 -16.24 39.38
N GLY A 21 28.95 -15.91 38.94
CA GLY A 21 30.03 -15.59 39.87
C GLY A 21 31.37 -15.21 39.23
N THR A 22 31.81 -14.00 39.58
CA THR A 22 33.19 -13.58 39.89
C THR A 22 34.06 -12.96 38.79
N GLU A 23 34.31 -11.67 39.04
CA GLU A 23 35.32 -10.77 38.49
C GLU A 23 36.75 -11.29 38.72
N THR A 24 37.69 -10.97 37.82
CA THR A 24 39.03 -10.44 38.17
C THR A 24 39.84 -10.02 36.93
N HIS A 25 40.15 -8.72 36.90
CA HIS A 25 41.36 -8.02 36.47
C HIS A 25 42.19 -8.39 35.21
N CYS A 26 42.45 -7.33 34.44
CA CYS A 26 43.53 -7.16 33.45
C CYS A 26 44.94 -7.32 34.04
N PRO A 27 45.95 -7.45 33.16
CA PRO A 27 47.02 -6.46 33.18
C PRO A 27 47.36 -5.87 31.80
N SER A 28 47.80 -4.62 31.91
CA SER A 28 48.46 -3.77 30.92
C SER A 28 49.87 -4.26 30.64
N ASP A 29 50.36 -4.10 29.41
CA ASP A 29 51.76 -3.76 29.14
C ASP A 29 51.83 -2.78 27.96
N ALA A 30 52.57 -1.71 28.20
CA ALA A 30 52.83 -0.58 27.32
C ALA A 30 54.35 -0.47 27.13
N GLU A 31 54.81 -0.01 25.96
CA GLU A 31 56.08 0.73 25.78
C GLU A 31 56.19 1.34 24.35
N PRO A 32 57.07 2.33 24.07
CA PRO A 32 56.75 3.77 24.17
C PRO A 32 57.07 4.65 22.92
N LEU A 33 56.84 5.97 23.11
CA LEU A 33 56.92 7.20 22.27
C LEU A 33 58.26 7.43 21.52
N ALA A 34 58.41 8.29 20.49
CA ALA A 34 58.12 9.75 20.39
C ALA A 34 58.52 10.30 18.96
N PRO A 35 58.64 11.61 18.66
CA PRO A 35 57.80 12.81 18.90
C PRO A 35 57.59 13.70 17.64
N GLY A 36 56.74 14.74 17.74
CA GLY A 36 57.03 16.02 17.08
C GLY A 36 55.89 16.68 16.28
N MET A 37 55.22 17.65 16.90
CA MET A 37 54.88 18.99 16.40
C MET A 37 53.55 19.47 17.01
N GLU A 38 53.66 20.20 18.12
CA GLU A 38 52.67 21.21 18.46
C GLU A 38 52.89 22.42 17.53
N HIS A 39 51.81 22.99 17.00
CA HIS A 39 51.58 24.43 17.06
C HIS A 39 50.14 24.79 16.71
N ASP A 40 49.60 25.66 17.57
CA ASP A 40 48.64 26.73 17.31
C ASP A 40 47.14 26.43 17.35
N LEU A 41 46.63 26.71 18.55
CA LEU A 41 45.33 27.30 18.86
C LEU A 41 44.78 28.18 17.73
N SER A 42 43.62 27.80 17.19
CA SER A 42 42.69 28.77 16.63
C SER A 42 41.27 28.44 17.10
N ALA A 43 40.74 29.34 17.91
CA ALA A 43 39.34 29.39 18.31
C ALA A 43 38.48 29.66 17.06
N GLY A 44 38.08 28.58 16.39
CA GLY A 44 37.15 28.61 15.28
C GLY A 44 35.72 28.41 15.78
N GLN A 45 34.95 29.49 15.78
CA GLN A 45 33.50 29.53 16.01
C GLN A 45 32.80 28.28 15.47
N THR A 46 32.20 27.48 16.36
CA THR A 46 31.15 26.53 15.98
C THR A 46 29.91 27.33 15.64
N SER A 47 29.89 27.88 14.43
CA SER A 47 28.71 28.42 13.77
C SER A 47 27.64 27.33 13.80
N GLY A 48 26.64 27.50 14.67
CA GLY A 48 25.55 26.56 14.83
C GLY A 48 24.93 26.26 13.47
N CYS A 49 25.16 25.06 12.96
CA CYS A 49 24.51 24.58 11.75
C CYS A 49 23.00 24.65 12.01
N PRO A 50 22.23 25.48 11.28
CA PRO A 50 20.81 25.60 11.53
C PRO A 50 20.17 24.24 11.26
N VAL A 51 19.67 23.59 12.32
CA VAL A 51 18.83 22.40 12.15
C VAL A 51 17.74 22.77 11.16
N PRO A 52 17.60 22.08 10.01
CA PRO A 52 16.64 22.45 9.00
C PRO A 52 15.24 22.41 9.63
N ARG A 53 14.64 23.58 9.84
CA ARG A 53 13.36 23.75 10.54
C ARG A 53 12.16 23.20 9.75
N GLY A 54 12.38 22.48 8.66
CA GLY A 54 11.37 21.79 7.86
C GLY A 54 10.17 22.67 7.49
N LEU A 55 8.97 22.08 7.42
CA LEU A 55 7.72 22.81 7.11
C LEU A 55 7.39 23.91 8.12
N THR A 56 7.86 23.80 9.36
CA THR A 56 7.70 24.85 10.38
C THR A 56 8.55 26.09 10.13
N ALA A 57 9.48 26.05 9.16
CA ALA A 57 10.15 27.23 8.63
C ALA A 57 9.26 28.04 7.67
N GLN A 58 8.24 27.40 7.08
CA GLN A 58 7.41 27.97 6.02
C GLN A 58 5.96 28.23 6.47
N VAL A 59 5.49 27.54 7.52
CA VAL A 59 4.14 27.65 8.06
C VAL A 59 4.20 27.72 9.59
N GLY A 60 3.50 28.68 10.20
CA GLY A 60 3.38 28.78 11.65
C GLY A 60 2.80 27.50 12.28
N THR A 61 3.23 27.18 13.51
CA THR A 61 2.92 25.89 14.17
C THR A 61 1.42 25.63 14.34
N LEU A 62 0.64 26.65 14.72
CA LEU A 62 -0.82 26.56 14.86
C LEU A 62 -1.49 26.35 13.50
N ALA A 63 -1.07 27.10 12.48
CA ALA A 63 -1.59 26.93 11.11
C ALA A 63 -1.25 25.55 10.54
N LEU A 64 -0.06 25.02 10.84
CA LEU A 64 0.34 23.67 10.44
C LEU A 64 -0.51 22.61 11.15
N GLN A 65 -0.80 22.79 12.44
CA GLN A 65 -1.69 21.92 13.19
C GLN A 65 -3.09 21.90 12.60
N ASP A 66 -3.69 23.06 12.35
CA ASP A 66 -5.03 23.18 11.77
C ASP A 66 -5.09 22.52 10.38
N ARG A 67 -4.07 22.72 9.52
CA ARG A 67 -3.94 22.01 8.24
C ARG A 67 -3.88 20.50 8.40
N ILE A 68 -3.07 20.00 9.33
CA ILE A 68 -2.95 18.56 9.58
C ILE A 68 -4.29 17.99 10.06
N TRP A 69 -4.97 18.69 10.97
CA TRP A 69 -6.26 18.25 11.52
C TRP A 69 -7.33 18.25 10.43
N ASN A 70 -7.44 19.33 9.65
CA ASN A 70 -8.39 19.42 8.55
C ASN A 70 -8.23 18.27 7.55
N ARG A 71 -7.00 18.06 7.03
CA ARG A 71 -6.69 16.93 6.13
C ARG A 71 -7.02 15.58 6.75
N SER A 72 -6.69 15.38 8.02
CA SER A 72 -6.90 14.10 8.69
C SER A 72 -8.38 13.81 8.93
N LEU A 73 -9.18 14.83 9.29
CA LEU A 73 -10.62 14.67 9.55
C LEU A 73 -11.39 14.44 8.25
N LEU A 74 -11.06 15.17 7.17
CA LEU A 74 -11.60 14.90 5.84
C LEU A 74 -11.28 13.49 5.34
N LEU A 75 -10.07 13.00 5.65
CA LEU A 75 -9.72 11.61 5.36
C LEU A 75 -10.59 10.61 6.13
N VAL A 76 -10.89 10.89 7.40
CA VAL A 76 -11.78 10.03 8.20
C VAL A 76 -13.21 10.10 7.69
N ASP A 77 -13.67 11.26 7.25
CA ASP A 77 -15.01 11.40 6.67
C ASP A 77 -15.13 10.58 5.37
N ARG A 78 -14.17 10.74 4.43
CA ARG A 78 -14.07 9.97 3.18
C ARG A 78 -14.11 8.46 3.43
N PHE A 79 -13.24 7.95 4.31
CA PHE A 79 -13.09 6.51 4.50
C PHE A 79 -13.92 5.94 5.64
N ARG A 80 -14.59 6.78 6.43
CA ARG A 80 -15.35 6.46 7.66
C ARG A 80 -14.52 5.83 8.77
N VAL A 81 -13.35 5.27 8.48
CA VAL A 81 -12.44 4.59 9.40
C VAL A 81 -11.03 4.71 8.88
N ILE A 82 -10.08 5.01 9.77
CA ILE A 82 -8.67 5.14 9.41
C ILE A 82 -7.76 4.57 10.51
N ARG A 83 -6.49 4.38 10.18
CA ARG A 83 -5.39 4.09 11.10
C ARG A 83 -4.42 5.26 11.12
N THR A 84 -3.51 5.25 12.10
CA THR A 84 -2.42 6.24 12.16
C THR A 84 -1.50 6.20 10.95
N ILE A 85 -1.28 5.02 10.35
CA ILE A 85 -0.45 4.90 9.14
C ILE A 85 -1.09 5.59 7.93
N ASP A 86 -2.42 5.63 7.86
CA ASP A 86 -3.15 6.28 6.76
C ASP A 86 -2.94 7.81 6.84
N ILE A 87 -2.93 8.39 8.05
CA ILE A 87 -2.53 9.79 8.28
C ILE A 87 -1.03 10.01 7.98
N ALA A 88 -0.17 9.04 8.29
CA ALA A 88 1.26 9.14 7.98
C ALA A 88 1.50 9.30 6.47
N VAL A 89 0.78 8.52 5.64
CA VAL A 89 0.80 8.69 4.18
C VAL A 89 0.18 10.03 3.77
N HIS A 90 -1.04 10.30 4.23
CA HIS A 90 -1.83 11.41 3.72
C HIS A 90 -1.28 12.80 4.09
N CYS A 91 -0.52 12.91 5.18
CA CYS A 91 0.00 14.19 5.68
C CYS A 91 1.52 14.29 5.65
N PHE A 92 2.26 13.16 5.62
CA PHE A 92 3.70 13.14 5.90
C PHE A 92 4.49 12.16 4.99
N ALA A 93 3.97 11.79 3.82
CA ALA A 93 4.62 10.84 2.90
C ALA A 93 6.02 11.29 2.43
N GLU A 94 6.32 12.59 2.48
CA GLU A 94 7.64 13.13 2.12
C GLU A 94 8.74 12.75 3.12
N ARG A 95 8.36 12.26 4.31
CA ARG A 95 9.29 11.95 5.40
C ARG A 95 9.65 10.46 5.41
N PRO A 96 10.83 10.10 5.94
CA PRO A 96 11.14 8.72 6.29
C PRO A 96 10.08 8.15 7.23
N PHE A 97 9.80 6.84 7.13
CA PHE A 97 8.66 6.21 7.78
C PHE A 97 8.55 6.51 9.29
N LYS A 98 9.65 6.37 10.03
CA LYS A 98 9.68 6.62 11.49
C LYS A 98 9.22 8.03 11.83
N ALA A 99 9.69 9.02 11.06
CA ALA A 99 9.35 10.43 11.26
C ALA A 99 7.90 10.73 10.86
N ALA A 100 7.41 10.14 9.76
CA ALA A 100 6.03 10.24 9.32
C ALA A 100 5.06 9.66 10.37
N LEU A 101 5.32 8.44 10.84
CA LEU A 101 4.49 7.77 11.84
C LEU A 101 4.48 8.54 13.18
N SER A 102 5.64 9.03 13.63
CA SER A 102 5.74 9.83 14.87
C SER A 102 4.93 11.13 14.77
N ALA A 103 4.94 11.81 13.62
CA ALA A 103 4.14 13.00 13.38
C ALA A 103 2.64 12.68 13.37
N ALA A 104 2.24 11.62 12.66
CA ALA A 104 0.85 11.15 12.63
C ALA A 104 0.32 10.75 14.02
N GLN A 105 1.11 10.03 14.82
CA GLN A 105 0.73 9.67 16.19
C GLN A 105 0.51 10.91 17.08
N ARG A 106 1.32 11.96 16.94
CA ARG A 106 1.11 13.22 17.67
C ARG A 106 -0.18 13.91 17.22
N ALA A 107 -0.43 13.99 15.91
CA ALA A 107 -1.65 14.58 15.37
C ALA A 107 -2.90 13.85 15.87
N VAL A 108 -2.91 12.51 15.77
CA VAL A 108 -4.01 11.66 16.24
C VAL A 108 -4.25 11.82 17.73
N ARG A 109 -3.20 11.81 18.56
CA ARG A 109 -3.35 12.05 20.01
C ARG A 109 -3.99 13.41 20.30
N GLY A 110 -3.60 14.45 19.57
CA GLY A 110 -4.22 15.78 19.66
C GLY A 110 -5.71 15.75 19.33
N MET A 111 -6.09 15.17 18.20
CA MET A 111 -7.49 15.06 17.76
C MET A 111 -8.35 14.19 18.68
N VAL A 112 -7.78 13.12 19.26
CA VAL A 112 -8.47 12.29 20.26
C VAL A 112 -8.65 13.06 21.57
N LYS A 113 -7.63 13.79 22.03
CA LYS A 113 -7.73 14.65 23.23
C LYS A 113 -8.78 15.76 23.05
N ALA A 114 -8.91 16.28 21.83
CA ALA A 114 -9.92 17.25 21.46
C ALA A 114 -11.30 16.62 21.13
N HIS A 115 -11.47 15.32 21.35
CA HIS A 115 -12.71 14.57 21.09
C HIS A 115 -13.21 14.61 19.65
N LEU A 116 -12.36 14.96 18.67
CA LEU A 116 -12.70 14.97 17.24
C LEU A 116 -12.67 13.55 16.64
N LEU A 117 -11.82 12.68 17.21
CA LEU A 117 -11.71 11.27 16.85
C LEU A 117 -11.93 10.38 18.07
N ALA A 118 -12.59 9.25 17.87
CA ALA A 118 -12.68 8.19 18.85
C ALA A 118 -11.78 7.00 18.45
N ARG A 119 -11.11 6.42 19.43
CA ARG A 119 -10.18 5.30 19.27
C ARG A 119 -10.90 3.98 19.53
N TYR A 120 -10.73 3.03 18.62
CA TYR A 120 -11.26 1.66 18.76
C TYR A 120 -10.16 0.62 18.60
N ARG A 121 -10.36 -0.52 19.24
CA ARG A 121 -9.51 -1.70 19.08
C ARG A 121 -10.36 -2.80 18.48
N THR A 122 -9.98 -3.25 17.30
CA THR A 122 -10.62 -4.37 16.61
C THR A 122 -10.35 -5.69 17.34
N ASP A 123 -11.12 -6.72 17.02
CA ASP A 123 -10.93 -8.12 17.47
C ASP A 123 -9.51 -8.65 17.17
N ARG A 124 -8.90 -8.20 16.08
CA ARG A 124 -7.53 -8.50 15.65
C ARG A 124 -6.49 -7.53 16.22
N PHE A 125 -6.84 -6.83 17.30
CA PHE A 125 -5.96 -5.92 18.04
C PHE A 125 -5.40 -4.73 17.23
N MET A 126 -5.97 -4.43 16.06
CA MET A 126 -5.62 -3.21 15.31
C MET A 126 -6.30 -1.99 15.96
N THR A 127 -5.56 -0.89 16.06
CA THR A 127 -6.14 0.40 16.47
C THR A 127 -6.65 1.14 15.24
N VAL A 128 -7.92 1.51 15.28
CA VAL A 128 -8.59 2.31 14.24
C VAL A 128 -9.28 3.51 14.88
N TYR A 129 -9.61 4.51 14.06
CA TYR A 129 -10.23 5.75 14.49
C TYR A 129 -11.47 6.04 13.65
N GLY A 130 -12.53 6.51 14.31
CA GLY A 130 -13.75 7.02 13.69
C GLY A 130 -13.98 8.48 14.03
N LEU A 131 -14.72 9.18 13.16
CA LEU A 131 -15.11 10.57 13.33
C LEU A 131 -16.24 10.66 14.36
N THR A 132 -16.06 11.49 15.39
CA THR A 132 -17.11 11.74 16.39
C THR A 132 -18.12 12.76 15.86
N GLN A 133 -19.22 12.98 16.58
CA GLN A 133 -20.14 14.07 16.25
C GLN A 133 -19.46 15.44 16.34
N GLN A 134 -18.60 15.64 17.34
CA GLN A 134 -17.81 16.87 17.47
C GLN A 134 -16.80 17.04 16.33
N GLY A 135 -16.20 15.94 15.85
CA GLY A 135 -15.33 15.96 14.68
C GLY A 135 -16.09 16.32 13.40
N ALA A 136 -17.32 15.83 13.23
CA ALA A 136 -18.20 16.20 12.12
C ALA A 136 -18.57 17.69 12.21
N GLN A 137 -19.01 18.17 13.37
CA GLN A 137 -19.31 19.59 13.57
C GLN A 137 -18.09 20.49 13.28
N TRP A 138 -16.89 20.07 13.71
CA TRP A 138 -15.66 20.81 13.45
C TRP A 138 -15.38 21.00 11.95
N LEU A 139 -15.77 20.01 11.12
CA LEU A 139 -15.68 20.06 9.65
C LEU A 139 -16.81 20.93 9.05
N GLU A 140 -18.02 20.82 9.57
CA GLU A 140 -19.18 21.65 9.16
C GLU A 140 -18.92 23.14 9.41
N ASP A 141 -18.34 23.49 10.56
CA ASP A 141 -17.92 24.86 10.91
C ASP A 141 -16.88 25.42 9.91
N ARG A 142 -16.24 24.54 9.13
CA ARG A 142 -15.26 24.87 8.08
C ARG A 142 -15.81 24.70 6.67
N GLY A 143 -17.12 24.48 6.52
CA GLY A 143 -17.82 24.41 5.24
C GLY A 143 -17.79 23.05 4.57
N PHE A 144 -17.51 21.96 5.31
CA PHE A 144 -17.56 20.60 4.79
C PHE A 144 -18.79 19.86 5.32
N GLU A 145 -19.56 19.24 4.44
CA GLU A 145 -20.57 18.28 4.84
C GLU A 145 -19.87 17.02 5.36
N ALA A 146 -20.08 16.69 6.64
CA ALA A 146 -19.44 15.55 7.28
C ALA A 146 -20.43 14.80 8.16
N ALA A 147 -20.18 13.51 8.40
CA ALA A 147 -21.04 12.72 9.29
C ALA A 147 -20.22 11.85 10.23
N ALA A 148 -20.64 11.76 11.50
CA ALA A 148 -20.01 10.88 12.47
C ALA A 148 -19.97 9.41 11.98
N SER A 149 -18.89 8.71 12.28
CA SER A 149 -18.66 7.32 11.85
C SER A 149 -18.42 6.34 12.99
N VAL A 150 -18.41 6.82 14.24
CA VAL A 150 -18.20 6.03 15.47
C VAL A 150 -19.00 4.73 15.52
N ARG A 151 -20.33 4.79 15.31
CA ARG A 151 -21.20 3.59 15.35
C ARG A 151 -20.78 2.55 14.32
N ARG A 152 -20.40 2.99 13.12
CA ARG A 152 -19.92 2.08 12.08
C ARG A 152 -18.62 1.39 12.49
N VAL A 153 -17.75 2.08 13.20
CA VAL A 153 -16.46 1.53 13.65
C VAL A 153 -16.65 0.52 14.79
N THR A 154 -17.59 0.75 15.71
CA THR A 154 -17.88 -0.20 16.80
C THR A 154 -18.39 -1.54 16.31
N ASP A 155 -19.14 -1.53 15.21
CA ASP A 155 -19.80 -2.73 14.68
C ASP A 155 -18.91 -3.53 13.71
N MET A 156 -17.66 -3.08 13.48
CA MET A 156 -16.74 -3.69 12.52
C MET A 156 -16.00 -4.89 13.09
N THR A 157 -16.20 -6.06 12.49
CA THR A 157 -15.55 -7.32 12.88
C THR A 157 -14.22 -7.57 12.18
N ASN A 158 -14.06 -7.32 10.88
CA ASN A 158 -12.75 -7.52 10.22
C ASN A 158 -12.51 -6.54 9.06
N PRO A 159 -11.92 -5.37 9.34
CA PRO A 159 -11.77 -4.33 8.32
C PRO A 159 -10.45 -4.38 7.55
N GLU A 160 -9.61 -5.38 7.80
CA GLU A 160 -8.21 -5.39 7.38
C GLU A 160 -8.05 -5.21 5.87
N HIS A 161 -8.85 -5.95 5.08
CA HIS A 161 -8.83 -5.87 3.63
C HIS A 161 -9.17 -4.47 3.11
N ARG A 162 -10.23 -3.86 3.67
CA ARG A 162 -10.66 -2.50 3.36
C ARG A 162 -9.59 -1.48 3.74
N LEU A 163 -8.95 -1.64 4.90
CA LEU A 163 -7.90 -0.74 5.36
C LEU A 163 -6.67 -0.80 4.43
N TRP A 164 -6.36 -1.96 3.85
CA TRP A 164 -5.29 -2.07 2.86
C TRP A 164 -5.64 -1.44 1.51
N SER A 165 -6.86 -1.60 1.01
CA SER A 165 -7.25 -0.92 -0.24
C SER A 165 -7.25 0.61 -0.10
N GLN A 166 -7.72 1.12 1.03
CA GLN A 166 -7.64 2.54 1.39
C GLN A 166 -6.18 3.02 1.45
N PHE A 167 -5.31 2.27 2.10
CA PHE A 167 -3.90 2.60 2.21
C PHE A 167 -3.19 2.66 0.86
N LEU A 168 -3.44 1.70 -0.03
CA LEU A 168 -2.85 1.69 -1.38
C LEU A 168 -3.35 2.86 -2.22
N THR A 169 -4.63 3.22 -2.08
CA THR A 169 -5.22 4.43 -2.69
C THR A 169 -4.46 5.68 -2.24
N LEU A 170 -4.26 5.85 -0.94
CA LEU A 170 -3.50 6.98 -0.38
C LEU A 170 -2.04 6.98 -0.83
N CYS A 171 -1.42 5.82 -0.99
CA CYS A 171 -0.04 5.73 -1.47
C CYS A 171 0.09 6.17 -2.92
N ALA A 172 -0.91 5.87 -3.76
CA ALA A 172 -0.94 6.34 -5.15
C ALA A 172 -1.17 7.86 -5.20
N GLU A 173 -2.10 8.39 -4.40
CA GLU A 173 -2.34 9.83 -4.27
C GLU A 173 -1.09 10.58 -3.77
N ALA A 174 -0.34 10.02 -2.83
CA ALA A 174 0.92 10.59 -2.35
C ALA A 174 2.00 10.68 -3.46
N ARG A 175 1.87 9.90 -4.55
CA ARG A 175 2.70 10.01 -5.76
C ARG A 175 2.09 10.92 -6.83
N GLY A 176 0.98 11.60 -6.52
CA GLY A 176 0.29 12.52 -7.44
C GLY A 176 -0.65 11.84 -8.44
N LEU A 177 -1.00 10.57 -8.22
CA LEU A 177 -1.95 9.87 -9.07
C LEU A 177 -3.39 10.10 -8.60
N GLN A 178 -4.34 10.13 -9.54
CA GLN A 178 -5.75 9.95 -9.20
C GLN A 178 -5.97 8.47 -8.85
N ALA A 179 -6.49 8.21 -7.65
CA ALA A 179 -6.76 6.85 -7.20
C ALA A 179 -8.09 6.74 -6.46
N MET A 180 -8.64 5.54 -6.44
CA MET A 180 -9.95 5.25 -5.87
C MET A 180 -9.99 3.83 -5.32
N THR A 181 -10.71 3.66 -4.22
CA THR A 181 -11.11 2.35 -3.72
C THR A 181 -12.20 1.73 -4.61
N GLU A 182 -12.48 0.43 -4.47
CA GLU A 182 -13.60 -0.24 -5.16
C GLU A 182 -14.93 0.53 -5.02
N GLN A 183 -15.24 1.00 -3.80
CA GLN A 183 -16.49 1.70 -3.53
C GLN A 183 -16.57 3.05 -4.26
N GLU A 184 -15.49 3.83 -4.22
CA GLU A 184 -15.40 5.12 -4.91
C GLU A 184 -15.44 4.97 -6.42
N LEU A 185 -14.79 3.91 -6.94
CA LEU A 185 -14.85 3.54 -8.35
C LEU A 185 -16.29 3.24 -8.79
N LEU A 186 -17.04 2.45 -8.03
CA LEU A 186 -18.43 2.14 -8.37
C LEU A 186 -19.32 3.39 -8.33
N LEU A 187 -19.12 4.28 -7.37
CA LEU A 187 -19.81 5.57 -7.34
C LEU A 187 -19.47 6.42 -8.58
N THR A 188 -18.20 6.43 -8.97
CA THR A 188 -17.73 7.19 -10.15
C THR A 188 -18.31 6.64 -11.44
N LEU A 189 -18.30 5.31 -11.63
CA LEU A 189 -18.85 4.66 -12.82
C LEU A 189 -20.35 4.88 -13.00
N ASN A 190 -21.07 5.05 -11.89
CA ASN A 190 -22.53 5.18 -11.89
C ASN A 190 -23.03 6.61 -11.64
N ARG A 191 -22.12 7.61 -11.61
CA ARG A 191 -22.46 9.01 -11.31
C ARG A 191 -23.52 9.58 -12.25
N ASP A 192 -23.38 9.29 -13.54
CA ASP A 192 -24.26 9.81 -14.59
C ASP A 192 -25.26 8.77 -15.11
N LEU A 193 -25.46 7.69 -14.34
CA LEU A 193 -26.36 6.61 -14.71
C LEU A 193 -27.81 7.09 -14.69
N LYS A 194 -28.51 6.95 -15.81
CA LYS A 194 -29.95 7.24 -15.89
C LYS A 194 -30.75 6.16 -15.14
N HIS A 195 -31.93 6.52 -14.62
CA HIS A 195 -32.78 5.61 -13.82
C HIS A 195 -33.09 4.27 -14.53
N ASP A 196 -33.14 4.26 -15.86
CA ASP A 196 -33.52 3.06 -16.63
C ASP A 196 -32.33 2.19 -17.05
N GLN A 197 -31.10 2.59 -16.70
CA GLN A 197 -29.90 1.86 -17.08
C GLN A 197 -29.42 0.93 -15.96
N PRO A 198 -29.00 -0.32 -16.28
CA PRO A 198 -28.47 -1.21 -15.28
C PRO A 198 -27.14 -0.66 -14.72
N PRO A 199 -26.90 -0.77 -13.41
CA PRO A 199 -25.70 -0.23 -12.80
C PRO A 199 -24.44 -0.96 -13.28
N ILE A 200 -23.40 -0.19 -13.58
CA ILE A 200 -22.08 -0.71 -13.95
C ILE A 200 -21.47 -1.39 -12.72
N GLN A 201 -21.20 -2.68 -12.85
CA GLN A 201 -20.73 -3.55 -11.76
C GLN A 201 -19.22 -3.78 -11.73
N GLY A 202 -18.44 -3.15 -12.63
CA GLY A 202 -16.98 -3.26 -12.62
C GLY A 202 -16.33 -2.67 -13.86
N VAL A 203 -15.03 -2.95 -14.03
CA VAL A 203 -14.22 -2.26 -15.05
C VAL A 203 -13.69 -3.15 -16.16
N LEU A 204 -13.78 -4.46 -15.99
CA LEU A 204 -13.42 -5.43 -17.03
C LEU A 204 -14.45 -6.55 -17.08
N HIS A 205 -14.90 -6.88 -18.28
CA HIS A 205 -15.76 -8.03 -18.54
C HIS A 205 -14.94 -9.11 -19.23
N VAL A 206 -14.78 -10.24 -18.57
CA VAL A 206 -13.92 -11.34 -19.04
C VAL A 206 -14.72 -12.62 -19.14
N THR A 207 -14.32 -13.48 -20.07
CA THR A 207 -14.80 -14.86 -20.13
C THR A 207 -13.72 -15.77 -19.55
N THR A 208 -14.10 -16.64 -18.61
CA THR A 208 -13.22 -17.66 -18.04
C THR A 208 -13.79 -19.05 -18.26
N ARG A 209 -12.94 -20.06 -18.12
CA ARG A 209 -13.36 -21.46 -18.04
C ARG A 209 -12.94 -22.00 -16.67
N SER A 210 -13.92 -22.38 -15.84
CA SER A 210 -13.70 -23.06 -14.56
C SER A 210 -14.46 -24.38 -14.59
N ALA A 211 -13.79 -25.48 -14.25
CA ALA A 211 -14.36 -26.85 -14.27
C ALA A 211 -15.12 -27.20 -15.57
N GLY A 212 -14.57 -26.82 -16.74
CA GLY A 212 -15.18 -27.09 -18.05
C GLY A 212 -16.34 -26.18 -18.45
N LYS A 213 -16.87 -25.34 -17.55
CA LYS A 213 -17.95 -24.39 -17.84
C LYS A 213 -17.43 -23.01 -18.19
N ARG A 214 -18.00 -22.38 -19.21
CA ARG A 214 -17.76 -20.98 -19.57
C ARG A 214 -18.46 -20.08 -18.54
N GLN A 215 -17.73 -19.15 -17.95
CA GLN A 215 -18.26 -18.17 -17.01
C GLN A 215 -17.92 -16.76 -17.48
N HIS A 216 -18.91 -15.88 -17.48
CA HIS A 216 -18.73 -14.45 -17.71
C HIS A 216 -18.54 -13.77 -16.36
N LEU A 217 -17.41 -13.08 -16.18
CA LEU A 217 -17.07 -12.40 -14.94
C LEU A 217 -16.96 -10.90 -15.21
N THR A 218 -17.57 -10.11 -14.34
CA THR A 218 -17.29 -8.68 -14.23
C THR A 218 -16.29 -8.49 -13.10
N LEU A 219 -15.07 -8.08 -13.44
CA LEU A 219 -13.99 -7.91 -12.49
C LEU A 219 -13.96 -6.49 -11.94
N ARG A 220 -13.64 -6.39 -10.65
CA ARG A 220 -13.41 -5.14 -9.92
C ARG A 220 -12.09 -5.19 -9.18
N PRO A 221 -11.32 -4.08 -9.16
CA PRO A 221 -10.14 -3.96 -8.33
C PRO A 221 -10.52 -3.66 -6.88
N ASP A 222 -9.65 -4.01 -5.94
CA ASP A 222 -9.76 -3.54 -4.56
C ASP A 222 -9.46 -2.03 -4.47
N ALA A 223 -8.48 -1.58 -5.26
CA ALA A 223 -8.17 -0.18 -5.49
C ALA A 223 -7.62 0.03 -6.90
N LEU A 224 -7.76 1.23 -7.44
CA LEU A 224 -7.37 1.59 -8.80
C LEU A 224 -6.62 2.92 -8.79
N ALA A 225 -5.58 3.05 -9.60
CA ALA A 225 -4.92 4.32 -9.89
C ALA A 225 -4.82 4.58 -11.39
N MET A 226 -4.90 5.85 -11.76
CA MET A 226 -4.74 6.34 -13.13
C MET A 226 -3.30 6.81 -13.32
N GLU A 227 -2.56 6.15 -14.21
CA GLU A 227 -1.25 6.58 -14.68
C GLU A 227 -1.35 7.15 -16.10
N PRO A 228 -0.38 7.95 -16.58
CA PRO A 228 -0.47 8.61 -17.88
C PRO A 228 -0.69 7.67 -19.07
N ASP A 229 -0.26 6.42 -18.97
CA ASP A 229 -0.37 5.42 -20.03
C ASP A 229 -1.54 4.44 -19.87
N GLY A 230 -2.27 4.52 -18.75
CA GLY A 230 -3.50 3.77 -18.50
C GLY A 230 -3.71 3.39 -17.03
N VAL A 231 -4.52 2.36 -16.82
CA VAL A 231 -4.99 1.93 -15.50
C VAL A 231 -3.98 1.01 -14.81
N THR A 232 -3.73 1.31 -13.52
CA THR A 232 -3.06 0.44 -12.57
C THR A 232 -4.07 -0.15 -11.60
N TRP A 233 -4.16 -1.49 -11.59
CA TRP A 233 -5.12 -2.27 -10.83
C TRP A 233 -4.45 -2.86 -9.59
N PHE A 234 -4.97 -2.60 -8.39
CA PHE A 234 -4.48 -3.17 -7.14
C PHE A 234 -5.39 -4.28 -6.60
N GLU A 235 -4.76 -5.35 -6.13
CA GLU A 235 -5.42 -6.52 -5.54
C GLU A 235 -4.73 -6.96 -4.27
N VAL A 236 -5.48 -7.21 -3.20
CA VAL A 236 -4.95 -7.68 -1.92
C VAL A 236 -5.39 -9.13 -1.71
N ASP A 237 -4.40 -10.04 -1.64
CA ASP A 237 -4.58 -11.47 -1.39
C ASP A 237 -5.49 -12.22 -2.38
N ARG A 238 -5.55 -11.78 -3.65
CA ARG A 238 -6.49 -12.34 -4.64
C ARG A 238 -6.49 -13.87 -4.71
N SER A 239 -5.33 -14.54 -4.68
CA SER A 239 -5.22 -16.01 -4.84
C SER A 239 -5.49 -16.83 -3.57
N ALA A 240 -5.64 -16.21 -2.39
CA ALA A 240 -5.73 -16.93 -1.12
C ALA A 240 -7.01 -17.77 -0.97
N ARG A 241 -8.05 -17.51 -1.78
CA ARG A 241 -9.44 -17.96 -1.54
C ARG A 241 -9.98 -19.02 -2.52
N GLY A 242 -9.10 -19.78 -3.20
CA GLY A 242 -9.52 -20.95 -3.99
C GLY A 242 -9.27 -20.87 -5.51
N SER A 243 -9.68 -21.91 -6.23
CA SER A 243 -9.44 -22.09 -7.67
C SER A 243 -10.09 -21.00 -8.55
N ASP A 244 -11.29 -20.56 -8.21
CA ASP A 244 -12.01 -19.54 -9.00
C ASP A 244 -11.30 -18.18 -8.97
N ARG A 245 -10.63 -17.86 -7.87
CA ARG A 245 -9.82 -16.64 -7.77
C ARG A 245 -8.53 -16.74 -8.56
N ALA A 246 -7.90 -17.92 -8.63
CA ALA A 246 -6.77 -18.15 -9.52
C ALA A 246 -7.20 -18.00 -11.00
N ALA A 247 -8.35 -18.55 -11.39
CA ALA A 247 -8.91 -18.37 -12.73
C ALA A 247 -9.20 -16.88 -13.03
N SER A 248 -9.76 -16.15 -12.05
CA SER A 248 -10.02 -14.71 -12.16
C SER A 248 -8.74 -13.87 -12.26
N LEU A 249 -7.65 -14.28 -11.60
CA LEU A 249 -6.34 -13.65 -11.76
C LEU A 249 -5.79 -13.90 -13.17
N ARG A 250 -5.84 -15.14 -13.66
CA ARG A 250 -5.37 -15.47 -15.01
C ARG A 250 -6.13 -14.68 -16.07
N ALA A 251 -7.45 -14.59 -15.93
CA ALA A 251 -8.29 -13.82 -16.84
C ALA A 251 -8.00 -12.31 -16.80
N LEU A 252 -7.73 -11.76 -15.61
CA LEU A 252 -7.31 -10.37 -15.45
C LEU A 252 -6.00 -10.10 -16.18
N VAL A 253 -4.99 -10.97 -15.99
CA VAL A 253 -3.68 -10.86 -16.65
C VAL A 253 -3.81 -10.96 -18.17
N LEU A 254 -4.62 -11.90 -18.66
CA LEU A 254 -4.89 -12.04 -20.11
C LEU A 254 -5.75 -10.90 -20.69
N SER A 255 -6.28 -10.00 -19.86
CA SER A 255 -7.00 -8.80 -20.30
C SER A 255 -6.11 -7.57 -20.39
N MET A 256 -4.80 -7.70 -20.15
CA MET A 256 -3.86 -6.57 -20.24
C MET A 256 -3.89 -5.90 -21.61
N GLY A 257 -3.89 -4.57 -21.64
CA GLY A 257 -4.06 -3.76 -22.84
C GLY A 257 -5.52 -3.57 -23.29
N ALA A 258 -6.49 -4.30 -22.72
CA ALA A 258 -7.91 -4.08 -23.02
C ALA A 258 -8.37 -2.73 -22.44
N LYS A 259 -9.27 -2.04 -23.14
CA LYS A 259 -9.93 -0.83 -22.62
C LYS A 259 -10.85 -1.22 -21.46
N THR A 260 -10.71 -0.49 -20.36
CA THR A 260 -11.61 -0.60 -19.21
C THR A 260 -12.90 0.17 -19.46
N THR A 261 -13.90 0.03 -18.59
CA THR A 261 -15.11 0.87 -18.63
C THR A 261 -14.82 2.37 -18.42
N LEU A 262 -13.65 2.72 -17.87
CA LEU A 262 -13.14 4.09 -17.79
C LEU A 262 -12.54 4.60 -19.12
N GLY A 263 -12.56 3.79 -20.18
CA GLY A 263 -12.02 4.12 -21.51
C GLY A 263 -10.49 3.96 -21.64
N GLN A 264 -9.76 3.93 -20.52
CA GLN A 264 -8.31 3.76 -20.47
C GLN A 264 -7.91 2.28 -20.51
N PRO A 265 -6.78 1.91 -21.14
CA PRO A 265 -6.32 0.53 -21.19
C PRO A 265 -5.80 0.06 -19.82
N LEU A 266 -6.03 -1.22 -19.48
CA LEU A 266 -5.36 -1.85 -18.35
C LEU A 266 -3.86 -1.97 -18.67
N ARG A 267 -2.99 -1.30 -17.90
CA ARG A 267 -1.53 -1.32 -18.10
C ARG A 267 -0.76 -2.02 -17.01
N ARG A 268 -1.31 -2.06 -15.79
CA ARG A 268 -0.63 -2.73 -14.67
C ARG A 268 -1.62 -3.47 -13.80
N VAL A 269 -1.21 -4.65 -13.33
CA VAL A 269 -1.89 -5.42 -12.29
C VAL A 269 -0.90 -5.65 -11.17
N VAL A 270 -1.17 -5.10 -9.99
CA VAL A 270 -0.34 -5.24 -8.81
C VAL A 270 -1.08 -6.09 -7.79
N VAL A 271 -0.54 -7.27 -7.52
CA VAL A 271 -1.06 -8.23 -6.56
C VAL A 271 -0.24 -8.17 -5.28
N PHE A 272 -0.85 -7.59 -4.26
CA PHE A 272 -0.37 -7.50 -2.91
C PHE A 272 -0.67 -8.78 -2.14
N SER A 273 0.32 -9.27 -1.39
CA SER A 273 0.23 -10.49 -0.58
C SER A 273 0.60 -10.22 0.87
N ARG A 274 -0.29 -10.55 1.81
CA ARG A 274 -0.04 -10.34 3.25
C ARG A 274 0.87 -11.39 3.88
N THR A 275 1.15 -12.49 3.20
CA THR A 275 2.02 -13.56 3.71
C THR A 275 2.81 -14.17 2.58
N SER A 276 4.00 -14.68 2.87
CA SER A 276 4.84 -15.36 1.88
C SER A 276 4.16 -16.61 1.31
N ARG A 277 3.29 -17.28 2.07
CA ARG A 277 2.46 -18.38 1.56
C ARG A 277 1.51 -17.92 0.45
N ILE A 278 0.83 -16.79 0.64
CA ILE A 278 -0.05 -16.22 -0.39
C ILE A 278 0.78 -15.75 -1.58
N HIS A 279 1.91 -15.08 -1.32
CA HIS A 279 2.85 -14.66 -2.35
C HIS A 279 3.25 -15.81 -3.28
N GLN A 280 3.77 -16.91 -2.70
CA GLN A 280 4.17 -18.11 -3.43
C GLN A 280 3.01 -18.70 -4.25
N ARG A 281 1.78 -18.69 -3.73
CA ARG A 281 0.61 -19.18 -4.46
C ARG A 281 0.24 -18.30 -5.66
N VAL A 282 0.35 -16.97 -5.52
CA VAL A 282 0.18 -16.05 -6.66
C VAL A 282 1.24 -16.33 -7.71
N MET A 283 2.52 -16.38 -7.31
CA MET A 283 3.65 -16.66 -8.21
C MET A 283 3.45 -17.98 -8.96
N ALA A 284 3.12 -19.07 -8.27
CA ALA A 284 2.85 -20.36 -8.90
C ALA A 284 1.70 -20.31 -9.93
N THR A 285 0.66 -19.50 -9.68
CA THR A 285 -0.44 -19.30 -10.63
C THR A 285 0.04 -18.58 -11.89
N LEU A 286 0.90 -17.57 -11.74
CA LEU A 286 1.45 -16.80 -12.85
C LEU A 286 2.50 -17.61 -13.63
N ASP A 287 3.35 -18.37 -12.95
CA ASP A 287 4.34 -19.26 -13.59
C ASP A 287 3.64 -20.36 -14.41
N GLY A 288 2.53 -20.89 -13.92
CA GLY A 288 1.66 -21.77 -14.70
C GLY A 288 1.11 -21.07 -15.95
N LEU A 289 0.69 -19.80 -15.82
CA LEU A 289 0.20 -19.01 -16.95
C LEU A 289 1.32 -18.67 -17.96
N VAL A 290 2.57 -18.48 -17.54
CA VAL A 290 3.71 -18.33 -18.44
C VAL A 290 3.82 -19.55 -19.35
N LYS A 291 3.81 -20.75 -18.77
CA LYS A 291 3.88 -22.02 -19.52
C LYS A 291 2.70 -22.17 -20.47
N ASP A 292 1.47 -21.96 -19.98
CA ASP A 292 0.26 -22.14 -20.75
C ASP A 292 0.16 -21.13 -21.91
N SER A 293 0.56 -19.88 -21.69
CA SER A 293 0.51 -18.84 -22.73
C SER A 293 1.60 -19.01 -23.79
N ALA A 294 2.74 -19.61 -23.45
CA ALA A 294 3.80 -19.95 -24.41
C ALA A 294 3.40 -21.10 -25.34
N ALA A 295 2.54 -22.02 -24.89
CA ALA A 295 2.04 -23.13 -25.69
C ALA A 295 1.03 -22.70 -26.78
N VAL A 296 0.49 -21.48 -26.70
CA VAL A 296 -0.48 -20.96 -27.66
C VAL A 296 0.24 -20.39 -28.88
N GLY A 297 -0.06 -20.94 -30.07
CA GLY A 297 0.45 -20.45 -31.35
C GLY A 297 0.17 -18.97 -31.60
N LEU A 298 0.99 -18.33 -32.45
CA LEU A 298 0.88 -16.90 -32.74
C LEU A 298 -0.46 -16.60 -33.44
N MET A 299 -1.29 -15.77 -32.82
CA MET A 299 -2.60 -15.35 -33.31
C MET A 299 -2.81 -13.90 -32.91
N GLU A 300 -3.53 -13.12 -33.72
CA GLU A 300 -3.88 -11.75 -33.38
C GLU A 300 -4.65 -11.70 -32.04
N GLY A 301 -4.33 -10.72 -31.19
CA GLY A 301 -4.97 -10.54 -29.89
C GLY A 301 -4.49 -11.52 -28.81
N ARG A 302 -3.68 -12.52 -29.15
CA ARG A 302 -3.05 -13.42 -28.16
C ARG A 302 -2.29 -12.61 -27.12
N ARG A 303 -2.36 -13.07 -25.86
CA ARG A 303 -1.51 -12.58 -24.76
C ARG A 303 -0.48 -13.62 -24.37
N GLN A 304 0.76 -13.19 -24.27
CA GLN A 304 1.86 -13.99 -23.74
C GLN A 304 2.40 -13.35 -22.47
N LEU A 305 2.48 -14.13 -21.39
CA LEU A 305 3.09 -13.71 -20.14
C LEU A 305 4.54 -14.17 -20.12
N LYS A 306 5.47 -13.27 -19.79
CA LYS A 306 6.90 -13.56 -19.68
C LYS A 306 7.39 -13.09 -18.32
N LEU A 307 8.15 -13.93 -17.62
CA LEU A 307 8.85 -13.51 -16.42
C LEU A 307 9.94 -12.49 -16.82
N PHE A 308 9.91 -11.31 -16.20
CA PHE A 308 10.87 -10.24 -16.49
C PHE A 308 11.92 -10.14 -15.38
N GLU A 309 11.47 -10.09 -14.12
CA GLU A 309 12.31 -10.18 -12.93
C GLU A 309 11.51 -10.85 -11.80
N THR A 310 12.16 -11.18 -10.68
CA THR A 310 11.48 -11.83 -9.56
C THR A 310 10.28 -11.01 -9.09
N GLY A 311 9.08 -11.60 -9.18
CA GLY A 311 7.83 -10.94 -8.79
C GLY A 311 7.27 -9.98 -9.86
N CYS A 312 7.85 -9.90 -11.06
CA CYS A 312 7.34 -9.07 -12.13
C CYS A 312 7.33 -9.80 -13.48
N TYR A 313 6.21 -9.66 -14.18
CA TYR A 313 5.97 -10.28 -15.47
C TYR A 313 5.56 -9.22 -16.49
N GLU A 314 6.06 -9.36 -17.71
CA GLU A 314 5.56 -8.62 -18.86
C GLU A 314 4.42 -9.38 -19.53
N VAL A 315 3.40 -8.65 -19.95
CA VAL A 315 2.35 -9.18 -20.82
C VAL A 315 2.49 -8.57 -22.19
N HIS A 316 2.68 -9.42 -23.18
CA HIS A 316 2.79 -9.03 -24.59
C HIS A 316 1.51 -9.37 -25.33
N GLN A 317 1.03 -8.44 -26.15
CA GLN A 317 -0.08 -8.64 -27.08
C GLN A 317 0.46 -8.80 -28.50
N SER A 318 0.03 -9.86 -29.18
CA SER A 318 0.25 -9.99 -30.61
C SER A 318 -0.71 -9.06 -31.36
N VAL A 319 -0.18 -8.09 -32.10
CA VAL A 319 -0.95 -7.15 -32.93
C VAL A 319 -0.54 -7.28 -34.40
N GLU A 320 -1.49 -7.06 -35.31
CA GLU A 320 -1.19 -6.93 -36.74
C GLU A 320 -0.53 -5.57 -37.02
N VAL A 321 0.59 -5.59 -37.73
CA VAL A 321 1.34 -4.41 -38.15
C VAL A 321 1.48 -4.42 -39.67
N LYS A 322 1.05 -3.35 -40.32
CA LYS A 322 1.29 -3.14 -41.76
C LYS A 322 2.73 -2.67 -42.00
N LEU A 323 3.44 -3.41 -42.83
CA LEU A 323 4.78 -3.11 -43.29
C LEU A 323 4.75 -2.08 -44.42
N ARG A 324 5.91 -1.48 -44.73
CA ARG A 324 6.05 -0.44 -45.77
C ARG A 324 5.67 -0.91 -47.18
N ASP A 325 5.75 -2.21 -47.42
CA ASP A 325 5.42 -2.86 -48.68
C ASP A 325 3.95 -3.33 -48.76
N GLY A 326 3.12 -2.96 -47.78
CA GLY A 326 1.69 -3.29 -47.74
C GLY A 326 1.37 -4.68 -47.16
N ARG A 327 2.38 -5.49 -46.83
CA ARG A 327 2.17 -6.78 -46.16
C ARG A 327 1.85 -6.59 -44.68
N SER A 328 1.13 -7.52 -44.10
CA SER A 328 0.87 -7.56 -42.65
C SER A 328 1.73 -8.61 -41.96
N GLN A 329 2.17 -8.29 -40.75
CA GLN A 329 2.86 -9.24 -39.87
C GLN A 329 2.32 -9.11 -38.45
N LEU A 330 2.23 -10.24 -37.73
CA LEU A 330 1.96 -10.25 -36.31
C LEU A 330 3.24 -9.92 -35.52
N GLN A 331 3.16 -8.89 -34.68
CA GLN A 331 4.24 -8.48 -33.79
C GLN A 331 3.75 -8.50 -32.35
N ASP A 332 4.54 -9.09 -31.45
CA ASP A 332 4.31 -8.98 -30.01
C ASP A 332 4.70 -7.58 -29.53
N ARG A 333 3.76 -6.86 -28.94
CA ARG A 333 3.98 -5.55 -28.31
C ARG A 333 3.66 -5.62 -26.82
N LEU A 334 4.43 -4.90 -26.01
CA LEU A 334 4.17 -4.81 -24.58
C LEU A 334 2.76 -4.23 -24.32
N ALA A 335 1.90 -5.03 -23.69
CA ALA A 335 0.58 -4.63 -23.25
C ALA A 335 0.61 -4.01 -21.85
N GLY A 336 1.47 -4.54 -20.97
CA GLY A 336 1.60 -4.07 -19.59
C GLY A 336 2.42 -4.99 -18.69
N TYR A 337 2.34 -4.75 -17.38
CA TYR A 337 3.08 -5.48 -16.35
C TYR A 337 2.16 -6.08 -15.28
N VAL A 338 2.54 -7.27 -14.79
CA VAL A 338 1.97 -7.87 -13.59
C VAL A 338 3.04 -7.89 -12.50
N ILE A 339 2.74 -7.31 -11.35
CA ILE A 339 3.68 -7.13 -10.25
C ILE A 339 3.10 -7.84 -9.02
N VAL A 340 3.87 -8.74 -8.42
CA VAL A 340 3.52 -9.46 -7.20
C VAL A 340 4.43 -8.97 -6.09
N GLN A 341 3.83 -8.38 -5.06
CA GLN A 341 4.56 -7.72 -3.99
C GLN A 341 3.98 -8.13 -2.64
N GLU A 342 4.83 -8.30 -1.63
CA GLU A 342 4.34 -8.45 -0.26
C GLU A 342 3.86 -7.10 0.28
N LEU A 343 2.77 -7.10 1.05
CA LEU A 343 2.38 -5.90 1.77
C LEU A 343 3.40 -5.62 2.88
N PRO A 344 3.70 -4.34 3.17
CA PRO A 344 4.57 -3.98 4.27
C PRO A 344 3.80 -4.06 5.60
N ASN A 345 3.39 -5.28 5.97
CA ASN A 345 2.48 -5.61 7.08
C ASN A 345 3.02 -5.19 8.45
N TRP A 346 4.33 -5.01 8.53
CA TRP A 346 5.05 -4.61 9.73
C TRP A 346 4.91 -3.09 9.98
N LEU A 347 4.71 -2.26 8.95
CA LEU A 347 4.60 -0.79 9.12
C LEU A 347 3.53 -0.41 10.16
N PRO A 348 2.29 -0.93 10.12
CA PRO A 348 1.28 -0.56 11.12
C PRO A 348 1.60 -1.06 12.54
N ARG A 349 2.55 -2.00 12.68
CA ARG A 349 2.92 -2.65 13.94
C ARG A 349 4.22 -2.09 14.54
N VAL A 350 4.93 -1.20 13.84
CA VAL A 350 6.19 -0.62 14.33
C VAL A 350 5.96 0.09 15.66
N ARG A 351 6.69 -0.37 16.68
CA ARG A 351 6.81 0.32 17.96
C ARG A 351 8.03 1.23 17.90
N LEU A 352 7.87 2.46 18.39
CA LEU A 352 8.94 3.46 18.43
C LEU A 352 9.72 3.43 19.76
N ASP A 353 9.42 2.47 20.63
CA ASP A 353 10.03 2.28 21.95
C ASP A 353 11.44 1.66 21.90
N GLY A 354 12.01 1.52 20.70
CA GLY A 354 13.36 0.98 20.48
C GLY A 354 13.45 -0.55 20.60
N ARG A 355 12.34 -1.25 20.86
CA ARG A 355 12.33 -2.71 20.93
C ARG A 355 11.93 -3.31 19.58
N GLY A 356 12.92 -3.62 18.74
CA GLY A 356 12.78 -4.51 17.57
C GLY A 356 13.62 -4.12 16.36
N ASP A 357 14.29 -5.10 15.76
CA ASP A 357 15.03 -5.00 14.48
C ASP A 357 14.07 -5.08 13.28
N TRP A 358 13.16 -4.12 13.15
CA TRP A 358 12.27 -4.07 11.99
C TRP A 358 12.97 -3.39 10.81
N SER A 359 13.04 -4.09 9.67
CA SER A 359 13.49 -3.51 8.41
C SER A 359 12.65 -2.28 8.09
N MET A 360 13.27 -1.13 7.80
CA MET A 360 12.56 0.07 7.34
C MET A 360 12.20 0.03 5.85
N ARG A 361 12.57 -1.05 5.15
CA ARG A 361 12.35 -1.25 3.71
C ARG A 361 10.87 -1.50 3.41
N GLY A 362 10.22 -0.54 2.78
CA GLY A 362 8.80 -0.69 2.41
C GLY A 362 8.02 0.62 2.34
N TRP A 363 8.71 1.76 2.40
CA TRP A 363 8.10 3.08 2.40
C TRP A 363 8.42 3.85 1.11
N PHE A 364 8.13 5.15 1.08
CA PHE A 364 8.28 5.98 -0.12
C PHE A 364 9.75 6.27 -0.48
N ASP A 365 10.62 6.38 0.52
CA ASP A 365 12.07 6.59 0.38
C ASP A 365 12.78 5.40 -0.26
N ASP A 366 12.28 4.18 -0.05
CA ASP A 366 12.73 2.97 -0.76
C ASP A 366 12.14 2.80 -2.17
N ASN A 367 11.33 3.75 -2.64
CA ASN A 367 10.55 3.62 -3.88
C ASN A 367 9.56 2.43 -3.89
N TYR A 368 9.15 1.96 -2.70
CA TYR A 368 8.36 0.72 -2.56
C TYR A 368 6.85 0.92 -2.71
N LEU A 369 6.34 2.07 -2.29
CA LEU A 369 4.92 2.44 -2.34
C LEU A 369 4.64 3.47 -3.44
N PRO A 370 3.49 3.39 -4.16
CA PRO A 370 2.37 2.46 -3.94
C PRO A 370 2.64 1.02 -4.36
N TYR A 371 3.63 0.80 -5.23
CA TYR A 371 4.21 -0.50 -5.57
C TYR A 371 5.63 -0.26 -6.10
N ARG A 372 6.50 -1.26 -6.07
CA ARG A 372 7.84 -1.16 -6.64
C ARG A 372 7.73 -1.23 -8.15
N ARG A 373 8.10 -0.14 -8.83
CA ARG A 373 8.14 -0.12 -10.30
C ARG A 373 9.24 -1.07 -10.81
N PRO A 374 8.97 -1.85 -11.88
CA PRO A 374 9.97 -2.71 -12.49
C PRO A 374 11.15 -1.91 -13.03
N ALA A 375 12.31 -2.54 -13.21
CA ALA A 375 13.52 -1.87 -13.72
C ALA A 375 13.34 -1.19 -15.09
N ALA A 376 12.41 -1.69 -15.92
CA ALA A 376 12.06 -1.09 -17.21
C ALA A 376 11.27 0.24 -17.10
N MET A 377 10.81 0.60 -15.90
CA MET A 377 10.05 1.82 -15.65
C MET A 377 10.87 2.82 -14.81
N ALA A 378 10.67 4.11 -15.08
CA ALA A 378 11.25 5.15 -14.23
C ALA A 378 10.76 5.01 -12.78
N PRO A 379 11.65 5.14 -11.78
CA PRO A 379 11.26 5.07 -10.38
C PRO A 379 10.23 6.15 -10.04
N TRP A 380 9.47 5.94 -8.98
CA TRP A 380 8.50 6.94 -8.54
C TRP A 380 9.17 8.26 -8.15
N PRO A 381 8.61 9.42 -8.53
CA PRO A 381 9.03 10.70 -8.00
C PRO A 381 8.76 10.76 -6.50
N ARG A 382 9.66 11.39 -5.72
CA ARG A 382 9.48 11.52 -4.26
C ARG A 382 8.16 12.26 -3.95
N PRO A 383 7.40 11.83 -2.93
CA PRO A 383 6.21 12.57 -2.50
C PRO A 383 6.57 14.00 -2.12
N GLN A 384 5.71 14.94 -2.49
CA GLN A 384 5.79 16.32 -2.03
C GLN A 384 4.97 16.49 -0.76
N SER A 385 5.34 17.45 0.09
CA SER A 385 4.58 17.69 1.31
C SER A 385 3.17 18.23 0.98
N PRO A 386 2.10 17.52 1.38
CA PRO A 386 0.73 17.92 1.10
C PRO A 386 0.25 19.09 1.99
N LEU A 387 1.12 19.56 2.90
CA LEU A 387 0.84 20.63 3.86
C LEU A 387 1.31 22.00 3.37
N LEU A 388 2.05 22.05 2.24
CA LEU A 388 2.52 23.28 1.62
C LEU A 388 1.44 23.98 0.79
N GLN A 389 0.49 23.23 0.25
CA GLN A 389 -0.64 23.76 -0.51
C GLN A 389 -1.90 23.78 0.36
N PRO A 390 -2.80 24.77 0.21
CA PRO A 390 -4.14 24.70 0.78
C PRO A 390 -4.83 23.43 0.28
N HIS A 391 -5.59 22.76 1.14
CA HIS A 391 -6.34 21.57 0.74
C HIS A 391 -7.33 21.97 -0.37
N ARG A 392 -7.08 21.55 -1.61
CA ARG A 392 -8.14 21.51 -2.62
C ARG A 392 -9.07 20.38 -2.20
N GLY A 393 -10.36 20.66 -2.06
CA GLY A 393 -11.37 19.66 -1.68
C GLY A 393 -11.25 18.41 -2.55
N LEU A 394 -11.51 17.25 -1.94
CA LEU A 394 -11.65 15.99 -2.64
C LEU A 394 -12.98 16.04 -3.40
N ASN A 395 -12.96 16.53 -4.64
CA ASN A 395 -14.11 16.50 -5.55
C ASN A 395 -14.19 15.17 -6.30
#